data_AF-A0A9N9IEF7-F1
#
_entry.id   AF-A0A9N9IEF7-F1
#
_cell.length_a   1.000
_cell.length_b   1.000
_cell.length_c   1.000
_cell.angle_alpha   90.00
_cell.angle_beta   90.00
_cell.angle_gamma   90.00
#
_symmetry.space_group_name_H-M   'P 1'
#
loop_
_entity.id
_entity.type
_entity.pdbx_description
1 polymer ?
#
loop_
_entity_poly.entity_id
_entity_poly.type
_entity_poly.pdbx_seq_one_letter_code
_entity_poly.pdbx_strand_id
1 'polypeptide(L)'
;MEKILKWSTENSDPSAVPQQPATQEKNKLDPEIIDLILGKSDAVQIREAVEAVSNPETSVDDKKIALDNLEMLVEQIDTAIGNYELIENMNLWPQILSFLSLPEASLRTQALWVCGTAVQNNPKAQKAFSENGGLTLILNILKDANEDMEVKSKAIYTLSGAIKHYPPGLAQFEKDEGYDVLLKLLETSNEIQLLRKTIFLFNTLLIQVPDTVLRTLLSELRHSSQSFADDEINELRKLLPKLRTKYGECALTPIEWDELEKRIQ
;
A
#
# COMPACT_ATOMS: atom_id res chain seq x y z
N MET A 1 41.80 59.14 -13.43
CA MET A 1 40.98 58.18 -14.21
C MET A 1 41.53 57.94 -15.61
N GLU A 2 42.11 58.92 -16.31
CA GLU A 2 42.67 58.73 -17.66
C GLU A 2 43.85 57.75 -17.75
N LYS A 3 44.68 57.65 -16.71
CA LYS A 3 45.81 56.69 -16.67
C LYS A 3 45.36 55.21 -16.72
N ILE A 4 44.18 54.90 -16.17
CA ILE A 4 43.65 53.54 -16.13
C ILE A 4 43.03 53.17 -17.49
N LEU A 5 42.35 54.13 -18.12
CA LEU A 5 41.81 53.96 -19.47
C LEU A 5 42.92 53.78 -20.50
N LYS A 6 44.00 54.57 -20.41
CA LYS A 6 45.15 54.48 -21.32
C LYS A 6 45.90 53.15 -21.17
N TRP A 7 46.09 52.69 -19.94
CA TRP A 7 46.68 51.37 -19.67
C TRP A 7 45.82 50.23 -20.25
N SER A 8 44.49 50.32 -20.11
CA SER A 8 43.57 49.31 -20.63
C SER A 8 43.60 49.22 -22.16
N THR A 9 43.69 50.36 -22.85
CA THR A 9 43.78 50.39 -24.32
C THR A 9 45.14 49.95 -24.86
N GLU A 10 46.23 50.20 -24.13
CA GLU A 10 47.58 49.80 -24.53
C GLU A 10 47.85 48.30 -24.29
N ASN A 11 47.11 47.65 -23.39
CA ASN A 11 47.29 46.23 -23.03
C ASN A 11 46.16 45.30 -23.50
N SER A 12 45.17 45.82 -24.22
CA SER A 12 44.12 45.00 -24.83
C SER A 12 44.48 44.69 -26.28
N ASP A 13 45.02 43.51 -26.53
CA ASP A 13 45.24 43.00 -27.89
C ASP A 13 43.88 42.57 -28.49
N PRO A 14 43.38 43.20 -29.59
CA PRO A 14 42.10 42.84 -30.20
C PRO A 14 42.08 41.43 -30.81
N SER A 15 43.25 40.80 -30.94
CA SER A 15 43.40 39.45 -31.50
C SER A 15 43.60 38.38 -30.42
N ALA A 16 43.74 38.78 -29.15
CA ALA A 16 43.77 37.86 -28.03
C ALA A 16 42.34 37.44 -27.68
N VAL A 17 41.81 36.49 -28.46
CA VAL A 17 40.71 35.65 -28.00
C VAL A 17 41.15 35.12 -26.63
N PRO A 18 40.36 35.29 -25.55
CA PRO A 18 40.63 34.57 -24.33
C PRO A 18 40.54 33.09 -24.71
N GLN A 19 41.69 32.42 -24.81
CA GLN A 19 41.71 30.97 -24.73
C GLN A 19 41.03 30.68 -23.39
N GLN A 20 39.77 30.24 -23.46
CA GLN A 20 39.11 29.60 -22.34
C GLN A 20 40.15 28.63 -21.77
N PRO A 21 40.42 28.64 -20.45
CA PRO A 21 41.27 27.60 -19.87
C PRO A 21 40.68 26.30 -20.38
N ALA A 22 41.53 25.53 -21.09
CA ALA A 22 41.15 24.30 -21.76
C ALA A 22 40.12 23.62 -20.88
N THR A 23 38.89 23.44 -21.38
CA THR A 23 37.81 22.75 -20.68
C THR A 23 38.47 21.52 -20.08
N GLN A 24 38.75 21.57 -18.77
CA GLN A 24 39.23 20.40 -18.07
C GLN A 24 38.13 19.41 -18.37
N GLU A 25 38.46 18.36 -19.12
CA GLU A 25 37.58 17.21 -19.23
C GLU A 25 37.12 16.97 -17.80
N LYS A 26 35.82 17.19 -17.54
CA LYS A 26 35.26 16.91 -16.23
C LYS A 26 35.59 15.44 -16.04
N ASN A 27 36.65 15.17 -15.27
CA ASN A 27 37.07 13.82 -14.93
C ASN A 27 35.79 13.16 -14.49
N LYS A 28 35.34 12.16 -15.27
CA LYS A 28 34.18 11.36 -14.90
C LYS A 28 34.55 10.81 -13.54
N LEU A 29 33.96 11.38 -12.50
CA LEU A 29 34.18 10.95 -11.13
C LEU A 29 33.91 9.45 -11.12
N ASP A 30 34.87 8.69 -10.62
CA ASP A 30 34.78 7.24 -10.60
C ASP A 30 33.48 6.84 -9.89
N PRO A 31 32.58 6.08 -10.54
CA PRO A 31 31.34 5.63 -9.92
C PRO A 31 31.56 4.99 -8.54
N GLU A 32 32.67 4.29 -8.33
CA GLU A 32 32.99 3.69 -7.03
C GLU A 32 33.28 4.73 -5.95
N ILE A 33 33.89 5.87 -6.31
CA ILE A 33 34.14 6.97 -5.37
C ILE A 33 32.85 7.74 -5.08
N ILE A 34 31.97 7.89 -6.08
CA ILE A 34 30.65 8.49 -5.89
C ILE A 34 29.83 7.63 -4.93
N ASP A 35 29.78 6.31 -5.14
CA ASP A 35 29.06 5.38 -4.30
C ASP A 35 29.66 5.28 -2.89
N LEU A 36 30.98 5.41 -2.75
CA LEU A 36 31.65 5.46 -1.44
C LEU A 36 31.30 6.74 -0.65
N ILE A 37 31.09 7.86 -1.33
CA ILE A 37 30.79 9.15 -0.70
C ILE A 37 29.29 9.35 -0.48
N LEU A 38 28.45 8.94 -1.42
CA LEU A 38 26.99 9.17 -1.42
C LEU A 38 26.18 7.95 -0.99
N GLY A 39 26.79 6.76 -0.92
CA GLY A 39 26.08 5.50 -0.75
C GLY A 39 25.51 4.96 -2.07
N LYS A 40 24.98 3.72 -2.02
CA LYS A 40 24.29 3.11 -3.17
C LYS A 40 22.99 3.85 -3.44
N SER A 41 22.62 4.00 -4.72
CA SER A 41 21.29 4.52 -5.07
C SER A 41 20.16 3.60 -4.58
N ASP A 42 19.00 4.18 -4.23
CA ASP A 42 17.82 3.43 -3.79
C ASP A 42 17.40 2.35 -4.78
N ALA A 43 17.49 2.62 -6.09
CA ALA A 43 17.18 1.64 -7.13
C ALA A 43 18.09 0.39 -7.05
N VAL A 44 19.36 0.57 -6.71
CA VAL A 44 20.30 -0.55 -6.51
C VAL A 44 19.97 -1.27 -5.21
N GLN A 45 19.72 -0.54 -4.12
CA GLN A 45 19.39 -1.15 -2.82
C GLN A 45 18.09 -1.97 -2.87
N ILE A 46 17.04 -1.45 -3.52
CA ILE A 46 15.78 -2.16 -3.75
C ILE A 46 16.02 -3.46 -4.53
N ARG A 47 16.80 -3.40 -5.61
CA ARG A 47 17.10 -4.58 -6.43
C ARG A 47 17.87 -5.64 -5.63
N GLU A 48 18.92 -5.23 -4.94
CA GLU A 48 19.73 -6.14 -4.10
C GLU A 48 18.88 -6.79 -3.00
N ALA A 49 17.96 -6.05 -2.39
CA ALA A 49 17.04 -6.61 -1.38
C ALA A 49 16.11 -7.67 -1.98
N VAL A 50 15.48 -7.39 -3.13
CA VAL A 50 14.60 -8.35 -3.82
C VAL A 50 15.38 -9.60 -4.28
N GLU A 51 16.61 -9.42 -4.78
CA GLU A 51 17.50 -10.52 -5.15
C GLU A 51 17.91 -11.38 -3.94
N ALA A 52 18.24 -10.75 -2.81
CA ALA A 52 18.60 -11.45 -1.58
C ALA A 52 17.46 -12.34 -1.05
N VAL A 53 16.21 -11.85 -1.11
CA VAL A 53 15.02 -12.61 -0.70
C VAL A 53 14.73 -13.78 -1.66
N SER A 54 14.93 -13.54 -2.97
CA SER A 54 14.72 -14.54 -4.02
C SER A 54 15.76 -15.66 -4.02
N ASN A 55 16.95 -15.41 -3.50
CA ASN A 55 18.03 -16.39 -3.45
C ASN A 55 17.73 -17.51 -2.43
N PRO A 56 17.66 -18.79 -2.84
CA PRO A 56 17.44 -19.91 -1.93
C PRO A 56 18.54 -20.11 -0.88
N GLU A 57 19.77 -19.69 -1.19
CA GLU A 57 20.94 -19.86 -0.32
C GLU A 57 21.02 -18.80 0.81
N THR A 58 20.23 -17.73 0.71
CA THR A 58 20.17 -16.69 1.75
C THR A 58 19.44 -17.23 2.98
N SER A 59 20.01 -17.01 4.17
CA SER A 59 19.38 -17.43 5.43
C SER A 59 18.04 -16.71 5.66
N VAL A 60 17.12 -17.33 6.40
CA VAL A 60 15.82 -16.71 6.72
C VAL A 60 15.99 -15.36 7.42
N ASP A 61 16.98 -15.22 8.31
CA ASP A 61 17.21 -13.97 9.04
C ASP A 61 17.80 -12.88 8.13
N ASP A 62 18.68 -13.23 7.21
CA ASP A 62 19.17 -12.28 6.20
C ASP A 62 18.06 -11.85 5.24
N LYS A 63 17.13 -12.75 4.90
CA LYS A 63 15.93 -12.39 4.11
C LYS A 63 15.02 -11.43 4.86
N LYS A 64 14.84 -11.59 6.18
CA LYS A 64 14.09 -10.63 6.99
C LYS A 64 14.75 -9.26 6.97
N ILE A 65 16.07 -9.21 7.18
CA ILE A 65 16.83 -7.95 7.12
C ILE A 65 16.68 -7.29 5.74
N ALA A 66 16.73 -8.07 4.66
CA ALA A 66 16.51 -7.56 3.31
C ALA A 66 15.09 -6.99 3.12
N LEU A 67 14.06 -7.65 3.64
CA LEU A 67 12.68 -7.15 3.60
C LEU A 67 12.47 -5.91 4.48
N ASP A 68 13.07 -5.86 5.67
CA ASP A 68 13.05 -4.68 6.55
C ASP A 68 13.71 -3.48 5.86
N ASN A 69 14.87 -3.68 5.23
CA ASN A 69 15.55 -2.64 4.46
C ASN A 69 14.70 -2.18 3.26
N LEU A 70 14.06 -3.11 2.56
CA LEU A 70 13.16 -2.79 1.46
C LEU A 70 11.95 -1.97 1.94
N GLU A 71 11.38 -2.31 3.10
CA GLU A 71 10.26 -1.58 3.69
C GLU A 71 10.65 -0.14 4.04
N MET A 72 11.81 0.07 4.69
CA MET A 72 12.33 1.40 5.00
C MET A 72 12.55 2.26 3.74
N LEU A 73 13.06 1.65 2.65
CA LEU A 73 13.23 2.35 1.38
C LEU A 73 11.87 2.76 0.78
N VAL A 74 10.87 1.88 0.87
CA VAL A 74 9.52 2.15 0.36
C VAL A 74 8.80 3.23 1.18
N GLU A 75 9.09 3.36 2.47
CA GLU A 75 8.54 4.41 3.34
C GLU A 75 9.00 5.83 2.94
N GLN A 76 10.16 5.94 2.30
CA GLN A 76 10.74 7.22 1.86
C GLN A 76 10.04 7.78 0.62
N ILE A 77 8.87 8.38 0.84
CA ILE A 77 8.00 8.97 -0.19
C ILE A 77 8.52 10.33 -0.69
N ASP A 78 9.45 10.98 0.02
CA ASP A 78 9.98 12.31 -0.30
C ASP A 78 11.04 12.33 -1.42
N THR A 79 11.34 11.18 -2.03
CA THR A 79 12.24 11.07 -3.18
C THR A 79 11.60 11.62 -4.47
N ALA A 80 12.42 12.19 -5.36
CA ALA A 80 11.95 12.85 -6.59
C ALA A 80 11.24 11.89 -7.57
N ILE A 81 11.64 10.63 -7.54
CA ILE A 81 10.95 9.49 -8.16
C ILE A 81 10.67 8.57 -6.98
N GLY A 82 9.46 8.67 -6.39
CA GLY A 82 9.11 7.91 -5.19
C GLY A 82 9.55 6.45 -5.27
N ASN A 83 10.07 5.85 -4.20
CA ASN A 83 10.70 4.51 -4.27
C ASN A 83 9.76 3.38 -4.74
N TYR A 84 8.44 3.57 -4.62
CA TYR A 84 7.44 2.69 -5.25
C TYR A 84 7.41 2.77 -6.79
N GLU A 85 7.74 3.93 -7.38
CA GLU A 85 7.89 4.08 -8.82
C GLU A 85 9.13 3.34 -9.31
N LEU A 86 10.18 3.26 -8.49
CA LEU A 86 11.36 2.43 -8.81
C LEU A 86 10.98 0.95 -8.86
N ILE A 87 10.17 0.46 -7.92
CA ILE A 87 9.64 -0.91 -7.93
C ILE A 87 8.85 -1.19 -9.22
N GLU A 88 7.99 -0.26 -9.63
CA GLU A 88 7.21 -0.37 -10.87
C GLU A 88 8.10 -0.31 -12.12
N ASN A 89 9.00 0.68 -12.21
CA ASN A 89 9.89 0.88 -13.35
C ASN A 89 10.86 -0.30 -13.54
N MET A 90 11.20 -1.01 -12.46
CA MET A 90 12.02 -2.22 -12.49
C MET A 90 11.20 -3.51 -12.60
N ASN A 91 9.87 -3.43 -12.66
CA ASN A 91 8.94 -4.56 -12.74
C ASN A 91 9.15 -5.59 -11.61
N LEU A 92 9.35 -5.10 -10.38
CA LEU A 92 9.62 -5.96 -9.21
C LEU A 92 8.36 -6.43 -8.47
N TRP A 93 7.19 -5.85 -8.79
CA TRP A 93 5.91 -6.25 -8.14
C TRP A 93 5.62 -7.74 -8.21
N PRO A 94 5.76 -8.44 -9.36
CA PRO A 94 5.54 -9.88 -9.41
C PRO A 94 6.44 -10.66 -8.44
N GLN A 95 7.70 -10.24 -8.29
CA GLN A 95 8.64 -10.88 -7.37
C GLN A 95 8.26 -10.60 -5.91
N ILE A 96 7.98 -9.34 -5.57
CA ILE A 96 7.56 -8.98 -4.21
C ILE A 96 6.27 -9.70 -3.81
N LEU A 97 5.30 -9.79 -4.72
CA LEU A 97 4.05 -10.54 -4.48
C LEU A 97 4.29 -12.04 -4.36
N SER A 98 5.28 -12.60 -5.06
CA SER A 98 5.65 -14.02 -4.89
C SER A 98 6.15 -14.34 -3.48
N PHE A 99 6.70 -13.36 -2.76
CA PHE A 99 7.17 -13.54 -1.39
C PHE A 99 6.03 -13.79 -0.39
N LEU A 100 4.79 -13.43 -0.76
CA LEU A 100 3.58 -13.76 -0.02
C LEU A 100 3.28 -15.26 0.01
N SER A 101 3.99 -16.07 -0.79
CA SER A 101 3.87 -17.53 -0.82
C SER A 101 5.11 -18.25 -0.27
N LEU A 102 6.04 -17.52 0.39
CA LEU A 102 7.20 -18.14 1.03
C LEU A 102 6.76 -19.07 2.17
N PRO A 103 7.50 -20.15 2.45
CA PRO A 103 7.10 -21.13 3.47
C PRO A 103 7.09 -20.55 4.89
N GLU A 104 7.98 -19.61 5.20
CA GLU A 104 8.09 -19.00 6.52
C GLU A 104 7.06 -17.88 6.71
N ALA A 105 6.16 -18.04 7.69
CA ALA A 105 5.16 -17.03 8.05
C ALA A 105 5.80 -15.65 8.32
N SER A 106 6.94 -15.62 9.01
CA SER A 106 7.66 -14.37 9.28
C SER A 106 8.09 -13.62 8.01
N LEU A 107 8.45 -14.33 6.93
CA LEU A 107 8.81 -13.70 5.66
C LEU A 107 7.56 -13.20 4.92
N ARG A 108 6.46 -13.96 4.96
CA ARG A 108 5.17 -13.51 4.42
C ARG A 108 4.69 -12.23 5.13
N THR A 109 4.77 -12.18 6.46
CA THR A 109 4.44 -10.99 7.26
C THR A 109 5.28 -9.78 6.85
N GLN A 110 6.59 -9.97 6.65
CA GLN A 110 7.47 -8.88 6.24
C GLN A 110 7.21 -8.41 4.80
N ALA A 111 6.98 -9.33 3.87
CA ALA A 111 6.58 -8.99 2.50
C ALA A 111 5.24 -8.25 2.44
N LEU A 112 4.26 -8.63 3.28
CA LEU A 112 3.01 -7.89 3.43
C LEU A 112 3.23 -6.48 3.98
N TRP A 113 4.20 -6.31 4.88
CA TRP A 113 4.55 -5.00 5.41
C TRP A 113 5.11 -4.11 4.30
N VAL A 114 6.09 -4.57 3.52
CA VAL A 114 6.59 -3.86 2.32
C VAL A 114 5.42 -3.44 1.41
N CYS A 115 4.53 -4.38 1.07
CA CYS A 115 3.38 -4.09 0.21
C CYS A 115 2.45 -3.06 0.83
N GLY A 116 2.15 -3.19 2.13
CA GLY A 116 1.24 -2.30 2.86
C GLY A 116 1.78 -0.87 2.94
N THR A 117 3.07 -0.72 3.21
CA THR A 117 3.76 0.58 3.23
C THR A 117 3.73 1.21 1.83
N ALA A 118 4.00 0.44 0.77
CA ALA A 118 3.98 0.95 -0.60
C ALA A 118 2.63 1.55 -1.00
N VAL A 119 1.53 0.85 -0.69
CA VAL A 119 0.18 1.24 -1.13
C VAL A 119 -0.47 2.29 -0.24
N GLN A 120 0.08 2.58 0.94
CA GLN A 120 -0.55 3.47 1.91
C GLN A 120 -0.63 4.91 1.35
N ASN A 121 -1.86 5.37 1.10
CA ASN A 121 -2.15 6.72 0.56
C ASN A 121 -1.43 7.01 -0.76
N ASN A 122 -1.21 6.00 -1.60
CA ASN A 122 -0.44 6.12 -2.83
C ASN A 122 -1.19 5.52 -4.03
N PRO A 123 -1.96 6.33 -4.79
CA PRO A 123 -2.75 5.85 -5.93
C PRO A 123 -1.96 5.14 -7.03
N LYS A 124 -0.69 5.51 -7.24
CA LYS A 124 0.16 4.87 -8.25
C LYS A 124 0.59 3.47 -7.80
N ALA A 125 1.04 3.34 -6.54
CA ALA A 125 1.38 2.03 -5.98
C ALA A 125 0.13 1.15 -5.81
N GLN A 126 -1.00 1.71 -5.38
CA GLN A 126 -2.29 0.99 -5.30
C GLN A 126 -2.69 0.42 -6.67
N LYS A 127 -2.53 1.21 -7.74
CA LYS A 127 -2.77 0.76 -9.11
C LYS A 127 -1.86 -0.40 -9.49
N ALA A 128 -0.54 -0.22 -9.37
CA ALA A 128 0.45 -1.24 -9.72
C ALA A 128 0.24 -2.55 -8.94
N PHE A 129 0.03 -2.45 -7.63
CA PHE A 129 -0.29 -3.59 -6.77
C PHE A 129 -1.56 -4.32 -7.24
N SER A 130 -2.62 -3.57 -7.57
CA SER A 130 -3.89 -4.16 -8.03
C SER A 130 -3.76 -4.82 -9.41
N GLU A 131 -3.06 -4.18 -10.36
CA GLU A 131 -2.85 -4.72 -11.71
C GLU A 131 -2.00 -5.99 -11.72
N ASN A 132 -1.12 -6.16 -10.73
CA ASN A 132 -0.33 -7.38 -10.52
C ASN A 132 -1.07 -8.45 -9.68
N GLY A 133 -2.37 -8.29 -9.40
CA GLY A 133 -3.18 -9.29 -8.69
C GLY A 133 -3.02 -9.28 -7.16
N GLY A 134 -2.42 -8.21 -6.60
CA GLY A 134 -2.17 -8.10 -5.17
C GLY A 134 -3.43 -8.20 -4.32
N LEU A 135 -4.54 -7.57 -4.71
CA LEU A 135 -5.80 -7.63 -3.97
C LEU A 135 -6.32 -9.06 -3.83
N THR A 136 -6.33 -9.83 -4.93
CA THR A 136 -6.78 -11.23 -4.93
C THR A 136 -5.88 -12.10 -4.04
N LEU A 137 -4.56 -11.88 -4.06
CA LEU A 137 -3.63 -12.59 -3.17
C LEU A 137 -3.91 -12.30 -1.68
N ILE A 138 -4.16 -11.04 -1.33
CA ILE A 138 -4.51 -10.66 0.05
C ILE A 138 -5.81 -11.33 0.49
N LEU A 139 -6.84 -11.33 -0.35
CA LEU A 139 -8.11 -11.99 -0.03
C LEU A 139 -7.93 -13.51 0.14
N ASN A 140 -7.07 -14.15 -0.65
CA ASN A 140 -6.76 -15.58 -0.49
C ASN A 140 -6.06 -15.88 0.85
N ILE A 141 -5.11 -15.04 1.27
CA ILE A 141 -4.44 -15.14 2.58
C ILE A 141 -5.48 -15.04 3.72
N LEU A 142 -6.43 -14.12 3.61
CA LEU A 142 -7.48 -13.95 4.61
C LEU A 142 -8.47 -15.12 4.66
N LYS A 143 -8.72 -15.77 3.51
CA LYS A 143 -9.58 -16.96 3.38
C LYS A 143 -8.94 -18.23 3.93
N ASP A 144 -7.61 -18.34 3.96
CA ASP A 144 -6.93 -19.55 4.43
C ASP A 144 -7.08 -19.72 5.95
N ALA A 145 -7.80 -20.76 6.39
CA ALA A 145 -8.03 -21.05 7.80
C ALA A 145 -6.74 -21.42 8.56
N ASN A 146 -5.72 -21.95 7.87
CA ASN A 146 -4.47 -22.43 8.48
C ASN A 146 -3.35 -21.37 8.46
N GLU A 147 -3.60 -20.21 7.87
CA GLU A 147 -2.61 -19.15 7.79
C GLU A 147 -2.35 -18.51 9.16
N ASP A 148 -1.09 -18.12 9.36
CA ASP A 148 -0.60 -17.49 10.57
C ASP A 148 -1.33 -16.18 10.87
N MET A 149 -1.57 -15.95 12.16
CA MET A 149 -2.38 -14.83 12.61
C MET A 149 -1.70 -13.48 12.37
N GLU A 150 -0.38 -13.42 12.49
CA GLU A 150 0.38 -12.21 12.22
C GLU A 150 0.35 -11.88 10.73
N VAL A 151 0.44 -12.90 9.87
CA VAL A 151 0.28 -12.77 8.42
C VAL A 151 -1.10 -12.21 8.09
N LYS A 152 -2.20 -12.78 8.62
CA LYS A 152 -3.56 -12.24 8.42
C LYS A 152 -3.70 -10.80 8.93
N SER A 153 -3.12 -10.52 10.09
CA SER A 153 -3.15 -9.20 10.72
C SER A 153 -2.43 -8.15 9.88
N LYS A 154 -1.34 -8.52 9.20
CA LYS A 154 -0.66 -7.65 8.24
C LYS A 154 -1.40 -7.58 6.90
N ALA A 155 -2.03 -8.67 6.46
CA ALA A 155 -2.83 -8.70 5.26
C ALA A 155 -4.03 -7.73 5.33
N ILE A 156 -4.71 -7.62 6.49
CA ILE A 156 -5.75 -6.60 6.71
C ILE A 156 -5.19 -5.17 6.63
N TYR A 157 -3.99 -4.94 7.16
CA TYR A 157 -3.32 -3.64 7.05
C TYR A 157 -3.04 -3.29 5.58
N THR A 158 -2.45 -4.21 4.83
CA THR A 158 -2.17 -4.06 3.39
C THR A 158 -3.45 -3.86 2.59
N LEU A 159 -4.50 -4.65 2.85
CA LEU A 159 -5.81 -4.50 2.22
C LEU A 159 -6.38 -3.10 2.45
N SER A 160 -6.33 -2.63 3.71
CA SER A 160 -6.81 -1.30 4.07
C SER A 160 -6.07 -0.22 3.28
N GLY A 161 -4.74 -0.29 3.23
CA GLY A 161 -3.94 0.62 2.41
C GLY A 161 -4.28 0.57 0.93
N ALA A 162 -4.55 -0.62 0.38
CA ALA A 162 -4.80 -0.83 -1.04
C ALA A 162 -6.16 -0.27 -1.53
N ILE A 163 -7.20 -0.25 -0.68
CA ILE A 163 -8.56 0.12 -1.10
C ILE A 163 -9.04 1.48 -0.57
N LYS A 164 -8.44 2.00 0.52
CA LYS A 164 -8.82 3.31 1.07
C LYS A 164 -8.45 4.43 0.09
N HIS A 165 -9.40 5.34 -0.11
CA HIS A 165 -9.27 6.50 -0.99
C HIS A 165 -8.86 6.15 -2.43
N TYR A 166 -9.10 4.90 -2.87
CA TYR A 166 -8.76 4.40 -4.19
C TYR A 166 -9.95 3.65 -4.81
N PRO A 167 -10.85 4.36 -5.51
CA PRO A 167 -12.07 3.76 -6.08
C PRO A 167 -11.84 2.53 -6.97
N PRO A 168 -10.80 2.46 -7.83
CA PRO A 168 -10.57 1.27 -8.65
C PRO A 168 -10.25 0.02 -7.83
N GLY A 169 -9.44 0.16 -6.77
CA GLY A 169 -9.10 -0.97 -5.89
C GLY A 169 -10.29 -1.42 -5.05
N LEU A 170 -11.13 -0.47 -4.60
CA LEU A 170 -12.38 -0.80 -3.93
C LEU A 170 -13.35 -1.57 -4.86
N ALA A 171 -13.49 -1.14 -6.11
CA ALA A 171 -14.32 -1.84 -7.09
C ALA A 171 -13.81 -3.27 -7.39
N GLN A 172 -12.49 -3.46 -7.44
CA GLN A 172 -11.90 -4.79 -7.59
C GLN A 172 -12.10 -5.65 -6.33
N PHE A 173 -11.97 -5.07 -5.14
CA PHE A 173 -12.28 -5.73 -3.87
C PHE A 173 -13.75 -6.19 -3.79
N GLU A 174 -14.69 -5.37 -4.24
CA GLU A 174 -16.11 -5.71 -4.35
C GLU A 174 -16.34 -6.87 -5.30
N LYS A 175 -15.72 -6.81 -6.49
CA LYS A 175 -15.81 -7.85 -7.51
C LYS A 175 -15.26 -9.20 -7.02
N ASP A 176 -14.25 -9.18 -6.15
CA ASP A 176 -13.63 -10.37 -5.58
C ASP A 176 -14.31 -10.85 -4.28
N GLU A 177 -15.55 -10.41 -4.02
CA GLU A 177 -16.37 -10.78 -2.85
C GLU A 177 -15.68 -10.42 -1.52
N GLY A 178 -14.93 -9.32 -1.52
CA GLY A 178 -14.07 -8.93 -0.40
C GLY A 178 -14.84 -8.65 0.89
N TYR A 179 -16.08 -8.12 0.80
CA TYR A 179 -16.91 -7.92 1.99
C TYR A 179 -17.25 -9.24 2.68
N ASP A 180 -17.58 -10.28 1.92
CA ASP A 180 -17.93 -11.59 2.44
C ASP A 180 -16.74 -12.23 3.14
N VAL A 181 -15.52 -12.02 2.62
CA VAL A 181 -14.27 -12.43 3.29
C VAL A 181 -14.12 -11.76 4.65
N LEU A 182 -14.34 -10.44 4.72
CA LEU A 182 -14.21 -9.71 5.98
C LEU A 182 -15.31 -10.10 6.98
N LEU A 183 -16.55 -10.31 6.53
CA LEU A 183 -17.64 -10.81 7.37
C LEU A 183 -17.31 -12.20 7.92
N LYS A 184 -16.85 -13.12 7.06
CA LYS A 184 -16.45 -14.46 7.47
C LYS A 184 -15.30 -14.43 8.48
N LEU A 185 -14.37 -13.49 8.33
CA LEU A 185 -13.27 -13.31 9.28
C LEU A 185 -13.77 -12.86 10.66
N LEU A 186 -14.80 -12.02 10.71
CA LEU A 186 -15.45 -11.62 11.97
C LEU A 186 -16.17 -12.78 12.65
N GLU A 187 -16.82 -13.66 11.87
CA GLU A 187 -17.52 -14.83 12.40
C GLU A 187 -16.59 -15.92 12.92
N THR A 188 -15.47 -16.16 12.24
CA THR A 188 -14.64 -17.37 12.44
C THR A 188 -13.40 -17.13 13.29
N SER A 189 -12.94 -15.89 13.41
CA SER A 189 -11.73 -15.57 14.17
C SER A 189 -12.06 -15.32 15.64
N ASN A 190 -11.29 -15.95 16.53
CA ASN A 190 -11.32 -15.63 17.97
C ASN A 190 -10.28 -14.57 18.37
N GLU A 191 -9.51 -14.05 17.40
CA GLU A 191 -8.37 -13.18 17.66
C GLU A 191 -8.78 -11.71 17.70
N ILE A 192 -8.84 -11.17 18.92
CA ILE A 192 -9.34 -9.82 19.22
C ILE A 192 -8.64 -8.74 18.39
N GLN A 193 -7.33 -8.86 18.16
CA GLN A 193 -6.59 -7.86 17.39
C GLN A 193 -6.96 -7.86 15.91
N LEU A 194 -7.19 -9.04 15.32
CA LEU A 194 -7.64 -9.16 13.94
C LEU A 194 -9.07 -8.65 13.78
N LEU A 195 -9.96 -9.00 14.71
CA LEU A 195 -11.35 -8.53 14.75
C LEU A 195 -11.41 -7.00 14.83
N ARG A 196 -10.63 -6.38 15.72
CA ARG A 196 -10.55 -4.91 15.84
C ARG A 196 -10.12 -4.22 14.55
N LYS A 197 -9.08 -4.76 13.89
CA LYS A 197 -8.60 -4.21 12.60
C LYS A 197 -9.66 -4.35 11.50
N THR A 198 -10.36 -5.48 11.47
CA THR A 198 -11.42 -5.76 10.50
C THR A 198 -12.62 -4.83 10.71
N ILE A 199 -13.07 -4.64 11.95
CA ILE A 199 -14.12 -3.68 12.31
C ILE A 199 -13.69 -2.25 11.97
N PHE A 200 -12.44 -1.89 12.24
CA PHE A 200 -11.91 -0.56 11.89
C PHE A 200 -11.93 -0.34 10.36
N LEU A 201 -11.57 -1.36 9.58
CA LEU A 201 -11.66 -1.32 8.13
C LEU A 201 -13.11 -1.12 7.68
N PHE A 202 -14.06 -1.92 8.19
CA PHE A 202 -15.49 -1.74 7.90
C PHE A 202 -15.99 -0.33 8.24
N ASN A 203 -15.65 0.19 9.41
CA ASN A 203 -16.02 1.55 9.80
C ASN A 203 -15.43 2.59 8.84
N THR A 204 -14.19 2.38 8.39
CA THR A 204 -13.56 3.26 7.40
C THR A 204 -14.28 3.20 6.06
N LEU A 205 -14.62 2.00 5.58
CA LEU A 205 -15.38 1.81 4.34
C LEU A 205 -16.79 2.38 4.46
N LEU A 206 -17.45 2.25 5.61
CA LEU A 206 -18.77 2.85 5.86
C LEU A 206 -18.74 4.37 5.79
N ILE A 207 -17.61 5.00 6.15
CA ILE A 207 -17.43 6.45 6.00
C ILE A 207 -17.17 6.82 4.54
N GLN A 208 -16.44 5.99 3.78
CA GLN A 208 -16.06 6.25 2.39
C GLN A 208 -17.17 5.96 1.37
N VAL A 209 -17.89 4.84 1.54
CA VAL A 209 -18.93 4.30 0.65
C VAL A 209 -20.12 3.73 1.47
N PRO A 210 -20.87 4.61 2.17
CA PRO A 210 -21.93 4.17 3.08
C PRO A 210 -23.04 3.37 2.38
N ASP A 211 -23.38 3.72 1.14
CA ASP A 211 -24.38 3.05 0.33
C ASP A 211 -24.02 1.59 0.06
N THR A 212 -22.79 1.34 -0.38
CA THR A 212 -22.34 -0.01 -0.74
C THR A 212 -22.28 -0.90 0.50
N VAL A 213 -21.67 -0.41 1.59
CA VAL A 213 -21.54 -1.19 2.83
C VAL A 213 -22.92 -1.54 3.42
N LEU A 214 -23.85 -0.59 3.45
CA LEU A 214 -25.19 -0.85 3.99
C LEU A 214 -26.02 -1.77 3.10
N ARG A 215 -25.85 -1.72 1.77
CA ARG A 215 -26.48 -2.67 0.84
C ARG A 215 -25.95 -4.08 1.03
N THR A 216 -24.66 -4.25 1.26
CA THR A 216 -24.07 -5.56 1.57
C THR A 216 -24.60 -6.12 2.90
N LEU A 217 -24.74 -5.29 3.93
CA LEU A 217 -25.37 -5.70 5.18
C LEU A 217 -26.83 -6.14 4.95
N LEU A 218 -27.57 -5.38 4.15
CA LEU A 218 -28.96 -5.72 3.79
C LEU A 218 -29.03 -7.04 3.01
N SER A 219 -28.11 -7.30 2.06
CA SER A 219 -28.08 -8.59 1.34
C SER A 219 -27.73 -9.75 2.28
N GLU A 220 -26.81 -9.56 3.22
CA GLU A 220 -26.47 -10.61 4.18
C GLU A 220 -27.67 -10.98 5.06
N LEU A 221 -28.39 -9.98 5.56
CA LEU A 221 -29.65 -10.17 6.30
C LEU A 221 -30.78 -10.76 5.45
N ARG A 222 -30.72 -10.64 4.12
CA ARG A 222 -31.68 -11.28 3.21
C ARG A 222 -31.38 -12.76 3.01
N HIS A 223 -30.10 -13.13 2.90
CA HIS A 223 -29.68 -14.48 2.52
C HIS A 223 -29.42 -15.42 3.69
N SER A 224 -29.08 -14.89 4.87
CA SER A 224 -28.75 -15.71 6.05
C SER A 224 -29.62 -15.35 7.25
N SER A 225 -30.83 -15.92 7.32
CA SER A 225 -31.76 -15.75 8.45
C SER A 225 -31.27 -16.35 9.78
N GLN A 226 -30.08 -16.96 9.82
CA GLN A 226 -29.40 -17.48 11.02
C GLN A 226 -27.99 -16.90 11.23
N SER A 227 -27.53 -15.93 10.43
CA SER A 227 -26.15 -15.41 10.55
C SER A 227 -25.87 -14.63 11.82
N PHE A 228 -26.89 -13.94 12.34
CA PHE A 228 -26.70 -13.06 13.48
C PHE A 228 -27.35 -13.66 14.72
N ALA A 229 -26.59 -13.70 15.80
CA ALA A 229 -27.12 -14.02 17.12
C ALA A 229 -28.03 -12.89 17.63
N ASP A 230 -28.94 -13.21 18.57
CA ASP A 230 -29.92 -12.25 19.07
C ASP A 230 -29.28 -10.99 19.67
N ASP A 231 -28.09 -11.12 20.29
CA ASP A 231 -27.31 -10.01 20.81
C ASP A 231 -26.73 -9.11 19.71
N GLU A 232 -26.26 -9.69 18.60
CA GLU A 232 -25.80 -8.94 17.43
C GLU A 232 -26.94 -8.17 16.76
N ILE A 233 -28.10 -8.81 16.60
CA ILE A 233 -29.33 -8.15 16.15
C ILE A 233 -29.73 -7.01 17.10
N ASN A 234 -29.59 -7.20 18.41
CA ASN A 234 -29.86 -6.17 19.40
C ASN A 234 -28.88 -4.99 19.33
N GLU A 235 -27.60 -5.21 19.01
CA GLU A 235 -26.65 -4.12 18.76
C GLU A 235 -26.94 -3.40 17.44
N LEU A 236 -27.27 -4.14 16.37
CA LEU A 236 -27.71 -3.54 15.11
C LEU A 236 -28.95 -2.66 15.31
N ARG A 237 -29.94 -3.09 16.11
CA ARG A 237 -31.10 -2.27 16.52
C ARG A 237 -30.70 -0.95 17.16
N LYS A 238 -29.66 -0.93 17.99
CA LYS A 238 -29.18 0.30 18.67
C LYS A 238 -28.41 1.23 17.72
N LEU A 239 -27.73 0.67 16.73
CA LEU A 239 -26.89 1.40 15.79
C LEU A 239 -27.68 1.95 14.59
N LEU A 240 -28.67 1.22 14.10
CA LEU A 240 -29.44 1.54 12.89
C LEU A 240 -30.05 2.94 12.89
N PRO A 241 -30.70 3.41 13.97
CA PRO A 241 -31.22 4.79 14.02
C PRO A 241 -30.11 5.85 13.87
N LYS A 242 -28.92 5.59 14.42
CA LYS A 242 -27.76 6.50 14.29
C LYS A 242 -27.22 6.50 12.87
N LEU A 243 -27.17 5.34 12.22
CA LEU A 243 -26.75 5.20 10.82
C LEU A 243 -27.74 5.88 9.87
N ARG A 244 -29.06 5.68 10.07
CA ARG A 244 -30.12 6.34 9.29
C ARG A 244 -30.08 7.86 9.47
N THR A 245 -29.83 8.35 10.69
CA THR A 245 -29.68 9.80 10.95
C THR A 245 -28.43 10.37 10.28
N LYS A 246 -27.32 9.63 10.30
CA LYS A 246 -26.04 10.12 9.77
C LYS A 246 -25.98 10.09 8.24
N TYR A 247 -26.47 9.03 7.62
CA TYR A 247 -26.33 8.80 6.18
C TYR A 247 -27.64 8.98 5.40
N GLY A 248 -28.80 8.75 6.01
CA GLY A 248 -30.10 9.02 5.37
C GLY A 248 -30.25 8.44 3.96
N GLU A 249 -30.90 9.20 3.08
CA GLU A 249 -31.20 8.78 1.71
C GLU A 249 -30.00 8.77 0.77
N CYS A 250 -28.84 9.32 1.17
CA CYS A 250 -27.64 9.24 0.34
C CYS A 250 -27.01 7.84 0.34
N ALA A 251 -27.37 6.99 1.31
CA ALA A 251 -26.87 5.63 1.40
C ALA A 251 -27.89 4.55 1.00
N LEU A 252 -29.10 4.61 1.56
CA LEU A 252 -30.18 3.67 1.24
C LEU A 252 -31.47 4.45 0.93
N THR A 253 -32.29 3.92 0.03
CA THR A 253 -33.64 4.46 -0.22
C THR A 253 -34.52 4.28 1.02
N PRO A 254 -35.62 5.05 1.18
CA PRO A 254 -36.56 4.85 2.28
C PRO A 254 -37.05 3.40 2.41
N ILE A 255 -37.30 2.74 1.28
CA ILE A 255 -37.74 1.34 1.22
C ILE A 255 -36.67 0.39 1.78
N GLU A 256 -35.39 0.63 1.44
CA GLU A 256 -34.28 -0.20 1.90
C GLU A 256 -33.99 0.01 3.39
N TRP A 257 -34.12 1.25 3.89
CA TRP A 257 -34.05 1.52 5.34
C TRP A 257 -35.15 0.79 6.10
N ASP A 258 -36.39 0.88 5.62
CA ASP A 258 -37.53 0.24 6.27
C ASP A 258 -37.41 -1.29 6.20
N GLU A 259 -36.87 -1.85 5.10
CA GLU A 259 -36.57 -3.28 5.00
C GLU A 259 -35.48 -3.70 6.00
N LEU A 260 -34.39 -2.94 6.09
CA LEU A 260 -33.30 -3.20 7.01
C LEU A 260 -33.79 -3.20 8.47
N GLU A 261 -34.60 -2.20 8.85
CA GLU A 261 -35.24 -2.11 10.16
C GLU A 261 -36.22 -3.26 10.42
N LYS A 262 -36.99 -3.69 9.42
CA LYS A 262 -37.91 -4.83 9.56
C LYS A 262 -37.17 -6.16 9.76
N ARG A 263 -36.01 -6.34 9.12
CA ARG A 263 -35.20 -7.57 9.21
C ARG A 263 -34.57 -7.77 10.57
N ILE A 264 -34.28 -6.66 11.26
CA ILE A 264 -33.73 -6.70 12.60
C ILE A 264 -34.82 -6.61 13.69
N GLN A 265 -36.12 -6.56 13.40
CA GLN A 265 -37.19 -6.44 14.42
C GLN A 265 -37.55 -7.76 15.11
#